data_AF-A0A7U9S340-F1
#
_entry.id   AF-A0A7U9S340-F1
#
_cell.length_a   1.000
_cell.length_b   1.000
_cell.length_c   1.000
_cell.angle_alpha   90.00
_cell.angle_beta   90.00
_cell.angle_gamma   90.00
#
_symmetry.space_group_name_H-M   'P 1'
#
loop_
_entity.id
_entity.type
_entity.pdbx_description
1 polymer ?
#
loop_
_entity_poly.entity_id
_entity_poly.type
_entity_poly.pdbx_seq_one_letter_code
_entity_poly.pdbx_strand_id
1 'polypeptide(L)' 'MCQAMEDMRNQTLKEGAINSAKRMLADGILTLEKIAEYAGLPLDEVKKLKAERTT' A
#
# COMPACT_ATOMS: atom_id res chain seq x y z
N MET A 1 -11.58 11.24 25.67
CA MET A 1 -10.69 11.10 24.50
C MET A 1 -11.54 10.49 23.39
N CYS A 2 -11.81 11.24 22.33
CA CYS A 2 -12.78 10.85 21.31
C CYS A 2 -12.21 9.71 20.44
N GLN A 3 -12.85 8.55 20.52
CA GLN A 3 -12.59 7.34 19.74
C GLN A 3 -12.56 7.59 18.21
N ALA A 4 -13.17 8.68 17.75
CA ALA A 4 -13.20 9.10 16.35
C ALA A 4 -11.83 9.56 15.80
N MET A 5 -10.88 9.99 16.65
CA MET A 5 -9.56 10.42 16.18
C MET A 5 -8.58 9.25 15.97
N GLU A 6 -8.82 8.11 16.61
CA GLU A 6 -8.00 6.90 16.42
C GLU A 6 -8.37 6.17 15.11
N ASP A 7 -9.66 6.19 14.72
CA ASP A 7 -10.15 5.53 13.51
C ASP A 7 -9.64 6.22 12.21
N MET A 8 -9.65 7.56 12.18
CA MET A 8 -9.06 8.32 11.05
C MET A 8 -7.55 8.07 10.90
N ARG A 9 -6.83 7.88 12.00
CA ARG A 9 -5.39 7.61 11.95
C ARG A 9 -5.10 6.24 11.34
N ASN A 10 -5.92 5.23 11.66
CA ASN A 10 -5.72 3.88 11.18
C ASN A 10 -6.12 3.69 9.70
N GLN A 11 -7.18 4.36 9.25
CA GLN A 11 -7.54 4.40 7.82
C GLN A 11 -6.46 5.09 6.97
N THR A 12 -5.91 6.19 7.45
CA THR A 12 -4.84 6.94 6.75
C THR A 12 -3.59 6.09 6.54
N LEU A 13 -3.20 5.27 7.52
CA LEU A 13 -2.01 4.44 7.42
C LEU A 13 -2.15 3.35 6.35
N LYS A 14 -3.29 2.66 6.33
CA LYS A 14 -3.55 1.60 5.35
C LYS A 14 -3.71 2.17 3.93
N GLU A 15 -4.42 3.28 3.78
CA GLU A 15 -4.56 3.95 2.48
C GLU A 15 -3.23 4.53 1.99
N GLY A 16 -2.41 5.10 2.88
CA GLY A 16 -1.08 5.61 2.56
C GLY A 16 -0.12 4.51 2.09
N ALA A 17 -0.14 3.35 2.74
CA ALA A 17 0.63 2.18 2.33
C ALA A 17 0.22 1.68 0.94
N ILE A 18 -1.09 1.53 0.69
CA ILE A 18 -1.63 1.09 -0.61
C ILE A 18 -1.30 2.11 -1.71
N ASN A 19 -1.46 3.41 -1.44
CA ASN A 19 -1.15 4.46 -2.41
C ASN A 19 0.34 4.46 -2.77
N SER A 20 1.22 4.36 -1.77
CA SER A 20 2.67 4.27 -1.96
C SER A 20 3.05 3.05 -2.80
N ALA A 21 2.50 1.87 -2.48
CA ALA A 21 2.73 0.66 -3.26
C ALA A 21 2.24 0.80 -4.71
N LYS A 22 1.05 1.36 -4.94
CA LYS A 22 0.53 1.63 -6.30
C LYS A 22 1.43 2.57 -7.09
N ARG A 23 1.98 3.61 -6.45
CA ARG A 23 2.87 4.58 -7.08
C ARG A 23 4.20 3.94 -7.48
N MET A 24 4.78 3.14 -6.59
CA MET A 24 6.01 2.38 -6.88
C MET A 24 5.80 1.30 -7.96
N LEU A 25 4.64 0.64 -7.96
CA LEU A 25 4.26 -0.31 -9.03
C LEU A 25 4.11 0.38 -10.38
N ALA A 26 3.58 1.61 -10.41
CA ALA A 26 3.46 2.41 -11.62
C ALA A 26 4.81 2.88 -12.16
N ASP A 27 5.74 3.18 -11.25
CA ASP A 27 7.12 3.57 -11.57
C ASP A 27 7.90 2.41 -12.21
N GLY A 28 7.61 1.16 -11.78
CA GLY A 28 8.16 -0.05 -12.41
C GLY A 28 9.66 -0.27 -12.19
N ILE A 29 10.31 0.61 -11.43
CA ILE A 29 11.75 0.56 -11.12
C ILE A 29 12.04 -0.47 -10.01
N LEU A 30 11.11 -0.65 -9.07
CA LEU A 30 11.30 -1.51 -7.90
C LEU A 30 10.67 -2.90 -8.09
N THR A 31 11.30 -3.91 -7.49
CA THR A 31 10.73 -5.27 -7.41
C THR A 31 9.59 -5.30 -6.39
N LEU A 32 8.66 -6.24 -6.57
CA LEU A 32 7.49 -6.38 -5.69
C LEU A 32 7.86 -6.58 -4.22
N GLU A 33 8.97 -7.26 -3.95
CA GLU A 33 9.51 -7.48 -2.60
C GLU A 33 9.95 -6.17 -1.93
N LYS A 34 10.68 -5.32 -2.66
CA LYS A 34 11.07 -3.99 -2.16
C LYS A 34 9.84 -3.12 -1.92
N ILE A 35 8.87 -3.15 -2.83
CA ILE A 35 7.63 -2.38 -2.67
C ILE A 35 6.87 -2.83 -1.43
N ALA A 36 6.79 -4.14 -1.17
CA ALA A 36 6.20 -4.70 0.03
C ALA A 36 6.91 -4.23 1.30
N GLU A 37 8.25 -4.27 1.31
CA GLU A 37 9.07 -3.78 2.42
C GLU A 37 8.88 -2.28 2.68
N TYR A 38 8.94 -1.44 1.64
CA TYR A 38 8.78 0.02 1.77
C TYR A 38 7.36 0.44 2.16
N ALA A 39 6.34 -0.22 1.62
CA ALA A 39 4.95 0.07 1.93
C ALA A 39 4.49 -0.56 3.25
N GLY A 40 5.28 -1.47 3.85
CA GLY A 40 4.86 -2.25 5.01
C GLY A 40 3.67 -3.16 4.70
N LEU A 41 3.53 -3.59 3.44
CA LEU A 41 2.46 -4.47 2.98
C LEU A 41 3.02 -5.87 2.72
N PRO A 42 2.23 -6.93 2.89
CA PRO A 42 2.65 -8.25 2.47
C PRO A 42 2.79 -8.33 0.95
N LEU A 43 3.76 -9.12 0.49
CA LEU A 43 4.05 -9.29 -0.93
C LEU A 43 2.83 -9.74 -1.75
N ASP A 44 1.95 -10.53 -1.15
CA ASP A 44 0.71 -11.00 -1.78
C ASP A 44 -0.25 -9.85 -2.11
N GLU A 45 -0.43 -8.90 -1.18
CA GLU A 45 -1.24 -7.69 -1.41
C GLU A 45 -0.64 -6.85 -2.54
N VAL A 46 0.68 -6.68 -2.57
CA VAL A 46 1.37 -5.93 -3.65
C VAL A 46 1.18 -6.60 -5.00
N LYS A 47 1.23 -7.94 -5.08
CA LYS A 47 0.94 -8.70 -6.31
C LYS A 47 -0.51 -8.49 -6.76
N LYS A 48 -1.46 -8.54 -5.82
CA LYS A 48 -2.88 -8.33 -6.07
C LYS A 48 -3.14 -6.91 -6.62
N LEU A 49 -2.55 -5.90 -5.98
CA LEU A 49 -2.61 -4.50 -6.42
C LEU A 49 -2.06 -4.29 -7.84
N LYS A 50 -0.97 -5.00 -8.19
CA LYS A 50 -0.43 -4.98 -9.56
C LYS A 50 -1.41 -5.61 -10.56
N ALA A 51 -2.00 -6.75 -10.22
CA ALA A 51 -2.92 -7.48 -11.08
C ALA A 51 -4.21 -6.67 -11.32
N GLU A 52 -4.79 -6.07 -10.27
CA GLU A 52 -5.96 -5.20 -10.36
C GLU A 52 -5.72 -3.94 -11.20
N ARG A 53 -4.47 -3.45 -11.28
CA ARG A 53 -4.11 -2.29 -12.10
C ARG A 53 -3.90 -2.64 -13.57
N THR A 54 -3.62 -3.90 -13.89
CA THR A 54 -3.29 -4.35 -15.25
C THR A 54 -4.53 -4.89 -16.00
N THR A 55 -5.67 -5.00 -15.32
CA THR A 55 -6.99 -5.30 -15.89
C THR A 55 -7.71 -4.01 -16.26
#